data_AF-A0A520AX19-F1
#
_entry.id   AF-A0A520AX19-F1
#
_cell.length_a   1.000
_cell.length_b   1.000
_cell.length_c   1.000
_cell.angle_alpha   90.00
_cell.angle_beta   90.00
_cell.angle_gamma   90.00
#
_symmetry.space_group_name_H-M   'P 1'
#
loop_
_entity.id
_entity.type
_entity.pdbx_description
1 polymer ?
#
loop_
_entity_poly.entity_id
_entity_poly.type
_entity_poly.pdbx_seq_one_letter_code
_entity_poly.pdbx_strand_id
1 'polypeptide(L)'
;MHSIASVKSASGAAKYFTKDDFVSGEYYTDEKAGDVSMWGGEGATAAGLTGTVSQEAFAKALSGELPSGEKVEVRDGRRPGFDLTFSAPKSVSVMAYIAGDKRILGPDGAQTKAVQQTMAWVEKNIAAGRITKDGKTETVKTGNLVYALFQHDTSRALDPQAHIHAIVANMTQMPDGKWQALDAQKLWASNTVIGSIYHSFLRNELEKLGYQTRMDGKHGTFEIVGVPKAVLEVFSQRREQIMEKAAELGIVSPKGRDGVTVNTRDPKLNVEDRDGLVLDWMAKAAEQGFDGKKLLEGALENAAKAEQRENAGP
;
A
#
# COMPACT_ATOMS: atom_id res chain seq x y z
N MET A 1 4.45 -1.40 7.34
CA MET A 1 4.21 -0.03 7.84
C MET A 1 2.97 0.53 7.13
N HIS A 2 2.17 1.33 7.83
CA HIS A 2 1.04 2.05 7.24
C HIS A 2 1.12 3.55 7.56
N SER A 3 0.82 4.38 6.56
CA SER A 3 0.75 5.83 6.71
C SER A 3 -0.44 6.40 5.96
N ILE A 4 -0.97 7.51 6.46
CA ILE A 4 -2.04 8.27 5.82
C ILE A 4 -1.49 9.66 5.46
N ALA A 5 -1.73 10.09 4.23
CA ALA A 5 -1.46 11.44 3.77
C ALA A 5 -2.72 12.05 3.14
N SER A 6 -2.82 13.39 3.14
CA SER A 6 -3.87 14.06 2.35
C SER A 6 -3.39 14.25 0.92
N VAL A 7 -4.25 13.94 -0.04
CA VAL A 7 -4.00 14.27 -1.44
C VAL A 7 -4.00 15.80 -1.59
N LYS A 8 -2.94 16.36 -2.19
CA LYS A 8 -2.80 17.82 -2.33
C LYS A 8 -3.63 18.39 -3.47
N SER A 9 -3.67 17.70 -4.61
CA SER A 9 -4.49 18.08 -5.77
C SER A 9 -4.90 16.85 -6.56
N ALA A 10 -6.11 16.88 -7.13
CA ALA A 10 -6.64 15.79 -7.93
C ALA A 10 -5.78 15.56 -9.18
N SER A 11 -5.46 16.63 -9.92
CA SER A 11 -4.65 16.56 -11.14
C SER A 11 -3.21 16.13 -10.87
N GLY A 12 -2.61 16.56 -9.75
CA GLY A 12 -1.27 16.14 -9.35
C GLY A 12 -1.20 14.67 -9.00
N ALA A 13 -2.19 14.17 -8.23
CA ALA A 13 -2.28 12.75 -7.90
C ALA A 13 -2.55 11.89 -9.14
N ALA A 14 -3.46 12.31 -10.03
CA ALA A 14 -3.73 11.57 -11.25
C ALA A 14 -2.47 11.45 -12.13
N LYS A 15 -1.77 12.56 -12.38
CA LYS A 15 -0.49 12.53 -13.10
C LYS A 15 0.60 11.73 -12.41
N TYR A 16 0.52 11.54 -11.09
CA TYR A 16 1.55 10.85 -10.33
C TYR A 16 1.33 9.34 -10.31
N PHE A 17 0.10 8.90 -10.05
CA PHE A 17 -0.23 7.48 -9.84
C PHE A 17 -0.61 6.75 -11.12
N THR A 18 -1.05 7.46 -12.17
CA THR A 18 -1.39 6.84 -13.46
C THR A 18 -0.28 7.04 -14.49
N LYS A 19 0.91 7.48 -14.07
CA LYS A 19 2.11 7.27 -14.86
C LYS A 19 2.53 5.82 -14.65
N ASP A 20 2.99 5.16 -15.71
CA ASP A 20 3.58 3.82 -15.71
C ASP A 20 4.89 3.83 -14.90
N ASP A 21 4.77 4.00 -13.58
CA ASP A 21 5.85 3.97 -12.60
C ASP A 21 6.11 2.53 -12.11
N PHE A 22 5.27 1.58 -12.52
CA PHE A 22 5.39 0.16 -12.26
C PHE A 22 6.09 -0.55 -13.43
N VAL A 23 6.86 -1.59 -13.10
CA VAL A 23 7.84 -2.20 -14.00
C VAL A 23 7.18 -3.13 -15.01
N SER A 24 7.31 -2.80 -16.29
CA SER A 24 7.52 -3.76 -17.38
C SER A 24 9.01 -3.72 -17.80
N GLY A 25 9.86 -4.48 -17.11
CA GLY A 25 11.26 -4.77 -17.48
C GLY A 25 11.40 -6.25 -17.82
N GLU A 26 12.45 -6.66 -18.54
CA GLU A 26 12.57 -8.04 -19.06
C GLU A 26 12.52 -9.10 -17.95
N TYR A 27 12.98 -8.78 -16.74
CA TYR A 27 12.94 -9.65 -15.56
C TYR A 27 11.54 -9.87 -14.96
N TYR A 28 10.59 -8.98 -15.22
CA TYR A 28 9.20 -9.04 -14.74
C TYR A 28 8.17 -9.00 -15.89
N THR A 29 8.52 -9.56 -17.05
CA THR A 29 7.72 -9.58 -18.30
C THR A 29 6.42 -10.40 -18.29
N ASP A 30 6.09 -11.09 -17.20
CA ASP A 30 4.84 -11.86 -17.15
C ASP A 30 3.65 -10.93 -16.86
N GLU A 31 2.59 -11.04 -17.66
CA GLU A 31 1.29 -10.35 -17.49
C GLU A 31 0.70 -10.46 -16.08
N LYS A 32 1.14 -11.44 -15.28
CA LYS A 32 0.70 -11.68 -13.88
C LYS A 32 1.44 -10.84 -12.82
N ALA A 33 2.60 -10.30 -13.15
CA ALA A 33 3.25 -9.27 -12.34
C ALA A 33 2.69 -7.88 -12.64
N GLY A 34 1.59 -7.77 -13.41
CA GLY A 34 1.08 -6.51 -13.94
C GLY A 34 0.78 -5.43 -12.90
N ASP A 35 0.87 -4.18 -13.37
CA ASP A 35 0.52 -2.96 -12.66
C ASP A 35 -0.78 -3.14 -11.87
N VAL A 36 -0.68 -3.17 -10.54
CA VAL A 36 -1.86 -2.99 -9.71
C VAL A 36 -2.30 -1.56 -9.91
N SER A 37 -3.28 -1.37 -10.78
CA SER A 37 -3.99 -0.12 -11.03
C SER A 37 -5.47 -0.48 -11.12
N MET A 38 -6.12 -0.61 -9.95
CA MET A 38 -7.50 -1.12 -9.88
C MET A 38 -8.39 -0.33 -8.94
N TRP A 39 -9.67 -0.22 -9.32
CA TRP A 39 -10.70 0.31 -8.44
C TRP A 39 -11.07 -0.70 -7.34
N GLY A 40 -11.46 -0.17 -6.19
CA GLY A 40 -12.00 -0.96 -5.09
C GLY A 40 -12.98 -0.17 -4.22
N GLY A 41 -13.73 -0.93 -3.43
CA GLY A 41 -14.79 -0.44 -2.56
C GLY A 41 -16.19 -0.62 -3.16
N GLU A 42 -17.15 -0.83 -2.27
CA GLU A 42 -18.58 -0.89 -2.60
C GLU A 42 -19.06 0.43 -3.22
N GLY A 43 -18.49 1.56 -2.81
CA GLY A 43 -18.80 2.87 -3.38
C GLY A 43 -18.31 2.99 -4.83
N ALA A 44 -17.10 2.50 -5.12
CA ALA A 44 -16.59 2.46 -6.49
C ALA A 44 -17.49 1.58 -7.38
N THR A 45 -17.86 0.40 -6.90
CA THR A 45 -18.77 -0.52 -7.60
C THR A 45 -20.13 0.13 -7.86
N ALA A 46 -20.75 0.76 -6.86
CA ALA A 46 -22.03 1.45 -7.00
C ALA A 46 -21.96 2.63 -7.99
N ALA A 47 -20.80 3.28 -8.10
CA ALA A 47 -20.56 4.35 -9.07
C ALA A 47 -20.21 3.84 -10.48
N GLY A 48 -20.05 2.53 -10.68
CA GLY A 48 -19.61 1.93 -11.95
C GLY A 48 -18.09 2.04 -12.20
N LEU A 49 -17.30 2.35 -11.19
CA LEU A 49 -15.84 2.39 -11.23
C LEU A 49 -15.29 1.00 -10.89
N THR A 50 -15.00 0.20 -11.91
CA THR A 50 -14.49 -1.18 -11.76
C THR A 50 -13.32 -1.44 -12.69
N GLY A 51 -12.52 -2.47 -12.40
CA GLY A 51 -11.37 -2.83 -13.23
C GLY A 51 -10.25 -1.79 -13.17
N THR A 52 -9.57 -1.59 -14.30
CA THR A 52 -8.38 -0.74 -14.40
C THR A 52 -8.69 0.74 -14.23
N VAL A 53 -7.79 1.46 -13.55
CA VAL A 53 -7.97 2.89 -13.26
C VAL A 53 -7.45 3.74 -14.42
N SER A 54 -8.35 4.46 -15.10
CA SER A 54 -7.96 5.47 -16.09
C SER A 54 -7.62 6.81 -15.41
N GLN A 55 -6.67 7.55 -15.99
CA GLN A 55 -6.27 8.88 -15.49
C GLN A 55 -7.46 9.85 -15.38
N GLU A 56 -8.36 9.85 -16.38
CA GLU A 56 -9.52 10.72 -16.40
C GLU A 56 -10.52 10.36 -15.28
N ALA A 57 -10.90 9.08 -15.18
CA ALA A 57 -11.84 8.63 -14.17
C ALA A 57 -11.30 8.88 -12.76
N PHE A 58 -10.01 8.66 -12.55
CA PHE A 58 -9.34 8.93 -11.28
C PHE A 58 -9.32 10.42 -10.92
N ALA A 59 -9.01 11.30 -11.88
CA ALA A 59 -9.05 12.74 -11.67
C ALA A 59 -10.45 13.25 -11.34
N LYS A 60 -11.49 12.71 -12.01
CA LYS A 60 -12.90 13.04 -11.74
C LYS A 60 -13.32 12.59 -10.35
N ALA A 61 -13.02 11.35 -9.97
CA ALA A 61 -13.30 10.82 -8.64
C ALA A 61 -12.65 11.68 -7.54
N LEU A 62 -11.36 12.02 -7.66
CA LEU A 62 -10.69 12.90 -6.69
C LEU A 62 -11.29 14.32 -6.65
N SER A 63 -11.82 14.80 -7.77
CA SER A 63 -12.51 16.08 -7.85
C SER A 63 -13.94 16.04 -7.30
N GLY A 64 -14.45 14.86 -6.91
CA GLY A 64 -15.81 14.70 -6.39
C GLY A 64 -16.87 14.50 -7.47
N GLU A 65 -16.48 14.14 -8.69
CA GLU A 65 -17.40 13.87 -9.81
C GLU A 65 -17.52 12.37 -10.07
N LEU A 66 -18.76 11.88 -10.09
CA LEU A 66 -19.11 10.49 -10.36
C LEU A 66 -19.26 10.24 -11.87
N PRO A 67 -19.17 8.99 -12.35
CA PRO A 67 -19.41 8.66 -13.76
C PRO A 67 -20.80 9.06 -14.27
N SER A 68 -21.80 9.15 -13.38
CA SER A 68 -23.15 9.64 -13.70
C SER A 68 -23.22 11.14 -14.00
N GLY A 69 -22.16 11.90 -13.70
CA GLY A 69 -22.12 13.36 -13.75
C GLY A 69 -22.58 14.03 -12.45
N GLU A 70 -23.07 13.27 -11.47
CA GLU A 70 -23.35 13.79 -10.13
C GLU A 70 -22.06 14.29 -9.47
N LYS A 71 -22.14 15.44 -8.79
CA LYS A 71 -21.01 16.08 -8.12
C LYS A 71 -21.27 16.20 -6.64
N VAL A 72 -20.32 15.73 -5.85
CA VAL A 72 -20.26 15.98 -4.41
C VAL A 72 -20.05 17.47 -4.19
N GLU A 73 -20.81 18.07 -3.27
CA GLU A 73 -20.67 19.48 -2.90
C GLU A 73 -19.20 19.79 -2.53
N VAL A 74 -18.57 20.69 -3.31
CA VAL A 74 -17.20 21.14 -3.07
C VAL A 74 -17.25 22.44 -2.30
N ARG A 75 -16.84 22.40 -1.04
CA ARG A 75 -16.56 23.62 -0.25
C ARG A 75 -15.11 24.04 -0.44
N ASP A 76 -14.86 25.33 -0.27
CA ASP A 76 -13.51 25.88 -0.38
C ASP A 76 -12.57 25.20 0.64
N GLY A 77 -11.38 24.80 0.19
CA GLY A 77 -10.44 24.00 1.00
C GLY A 77 -10.78 22.50 1.16
N ARG A 78 -11.74 21.95 0.40
CA ARG A 78 -11.99 20.49 0.37
C ARG A 78 -10.73 19.73 -0.06
N ARG A 79 -10.38 18.68 0.70
CA ARG A 79 -9.33 17.73 0.32
C ARG A 79 -9.85 16.81 -0.80
N PRO A 80 -9.11 16.61 -1.90
CA PRO A 80 -9.49 15.66 -2.96
C PRO A 80 -9.68 14.22 -2.46
N GLY A 81 -8.84 13.78 -1.53
CA GLY A 81 -8.81 12.42 -1.04
C GLY A 81 -7.73 12.19 0.00
N PHE A 82 -7.56 10.92 0.35
CA PHE A 82 -6.62 10.43 1.36
C PHE A 82 -5.80 9.28 0.76
N ASP A 83 -4.48 9.35 0.88
CA ASP A 83 -3.55 8.31 0.47
C ASP A 83 -3.25 7.42 1.67
N LEU A 84 -3.71 6.18 1.61
CA LEU A 84 -3.40 5.11 2.54
C LEU A 84 -2.28 4.28 1.94
N THR A 85 -1.05 4.52 2.36
CA THR A 85 0.11 3.78 1.85
C THR A 85 0.38 2.57 2.74
N PHE A 86 0.47 1.39 2.12
CA PHE A 86 0.77 0.11 2.76
C PHE A 86 2.13 -0.37 2.29
N SER A 87 3.16 -0.23 3.13
CA SER A 87 4.50 -0.71 2.82
C SER A 87 4.74 -2.08 3.46
N ALA A 88 5.13 -3.07 2.66
CA ALA A 88 5.53 -4.38 3.15
C ALA A 88 6.78 -4.28 4.04
N PRO A 89 6.99 -5.21 4.98
CA PRO A 89 8.28 -5.37 5.67
C PRO A 89 9.43 -5.56 4.68
N LYS A 90 10.65 -5.27 5.13
CA LYS A 90 11.80 -5.26 4.21
C LYS A 90 12.11 -6.66 3.68
N SER A 91 12.02 -7.69 4.53
CA SER A 91 12.19 -9.09 4.11
C SER A 91 11.21 -9.51 3.02
N VAL A 92 9.97 -9.02 3.06
CA VAL A 92 8.97 -9.29 2.03
C VAL A 92 9.38 -8.66 0.70
N SER A 93 9.89 -7.43 0.73
CA SER A 93 10.41 -6.77 -0.48
C SER A 93 11.65 -7.48 -1.03
N VAL A 94 12.53 -7.98 -0.15
CA VAL A 94 13.70 -8.79 -0.53
C VAL A 94 13.27 -10.11 -1.19
N MET A 95 12.31 -10.84 -0.61
CA MET A 95 11.83 -12.09 -1.22
C MET A 95 11.10 -11.85 -2.55
N ALA A 96 10.36 -10.75 -2.65
CA ALA A 96 9.67 -10.39 -3.88
C ALA A 96 10.63 -10.02 -5.01
N TYR A 97 11.58 -9.10 -4.76
CA TYR A 97 12.39 -8.50 -5.82
C TYR A 97 13.76 -9.12 -6.03
N ILE A 98 14.37 -9.70 -4.98
CA ILE A 98 15.73 -10.26 -5.02
C ILE A 98 15.68 -11.76 -5.22
N ALA A 99 14.88 -12.46 -4.42
CA ALA A 99 14.65 -13.89 -4.61
C ALA A 99 13.73 -14.18 -5.80
N GLY A 100 12.98 -13.18 -6.27
CA GLY A 100 12.12 -13.27 -7.45
C GLY A 100 10.77 -13.96 -7.20
N ASP A 101 10.25 -13.97 -5.97
CA ASP A 101 8.96 -14.58 -5.69
C ASP A 101 7.78 -13.71 -6.17
N LYS A 102 7.40 -13.92 -7.44
CA LYS A 102 6.29 -13.21 -8.09
C LYS A 102 4.94 -13.40 -7.38
N ARG A 103 4.75 -14.44 -6.56
CA ARG A 103 3.49 -14.70 -5.84
C ARG A 103 3.17 -13.64 -4.78
N ILE A 104 4.15 -12.82 -4.41
CA ILE A 104 3.99 -11.73 -3.45
C ILE A 104 3.35 -10.49 -4.10
N LEU A 105 3.62 -10.26 -5.39
CA LEU A 105 3.33 -9.02 -6.12
C LEU A 105 2.19 -9.18 -7.13
N GLY A 106 1.73 -8.05 -7.68
CA GLY A 106 0.74 -8.04 -8.75
C GLY A 106 -0.70 -8.14 -8.23
N PRO A 107 -1.70 -8.13 -9.11
CA PRO A 107 -3.12 -8.05 -8.75
C PRO A 107 -3.57 -9.21 -7.85
N ASP A 108 -3.04 -10.41 -8.08
CA ASP A 108 -3.36 -11.62 -7.31
C ASP A 108 -2.32 -11.96 -6.22
N GLY A 109 -1.32 -11.09 -6.05
CA GLY A 109 -0.23 -11.28 -5.10
C GLY A 109 -0.67 -11.17 -3.65
N ALA A 110 0.09 -11.81 -2.75
CA ALA A 110 -0.15 -11.75 -1.31
C ALA A 110 -0.24 -10.31 -0.77
N GLN A 111 0.58 -9.40 -1.31
CA GLN A 111 0.57 -7.98 -0.93
C GLN A 111 -0.76 -7.29 -1.28
N THR A 112 -1.23 -7.47 -2.52
CA THR A 112 -2.49 -6.87 -2.99
C THR A 112 -3.69 -7.44 -2.27
N LYS A 113 -3.73 -8.77 -2.08
CA LYS A 113 -4.78 -9.44 -1.29
C LYS A 113 -4.85 -8.90 0.14
N ALA A 114 -3.70 -8.75 0.81
CA ALA A 114 -3.67 -8.18 2.16
C ALA A 114 -4.20 -6.75 2.21
N VAL A 115 -3.86 -5.92 1.22
CA VAL A 115 -4.37 -4.55 1.10
C VAL A 115 -5.87 -4.52 0.83
N GLN A 116 -6.38 -5.34 -0.09
CA GLN A 116 -7.81 -5.45 -0.37
C GLN A 116 -8.60 -5.90 0.88
N GLN A 117 -8.13 -6.93 1.58
CA GLN A 117 -8.76 -7.40 2.83
C GLN A 117 -8.76 -6.30 3.92
N THR A 118 -7.66 -5.56 4.02
CA THR A 118 -7.57 -4.42 4.95
C THR A 118 -8.55 -3.31 4.55
N MET A 119 -8.60 -2.95 3.27
CA MET A 119 -9.48 -1.89 2.79
C MET A 119 -10.96 -2.26 2.91
N ALA A 120 -11.33 -3.52 2.69
CA ALA A 120 -12.68 -4.01 2.97
C ALA A 120 -13.03 -3.87 4.46
N TRP A 121 -12.07 -4.13 5.36
CA TRP A 121 -12.28 -3.88 6.79
C TRP A 121 -12.41 -2.37 7.09
N VAL A 122 -11.58 -1.52 6.48
CA VAL A 122 -11.66 -0.05 6.64
C VAL A 122 -13.02 0.45 6.16
N GLU A 123 -13.44 0.07 4.97
CA GLU A 123 -14.74 0.41 4.40
C GLU A 123 -15.88 -0.02 5.34
N LYS A 124 -15.88 -1.29 5.74
CA LYS A 124 -16.92 -1.85 6.61
C LYS A 124 -16.96 -1.21 7.99
N ASN A 125 -15.85 -0.74 8.56
CA ASN A 125 -15.80 -0.35 9.98
C ASN A 125 -15.59 1.15 10.21
N ILE A 126 -15.01 1.86 9.26
CA ILE A 126 -14.56 3.25 9.42
C ILE A 126 -15.33 4.20 8.50
N ALA A 127 -15.75 3.76 7.31
CA ALA A 127 -16.41 4.65 6.34
C ALA A 127 -17.67 5.30 6.92
N ALA A 128 -17.68 6.63 6.91
CA ALA A 128 -18.75 7.43 7.48
C ALA A 128 -18.86 8.78 6.77
N GLY A 129 -20.07 9.34 6.76
CA GLY A 129 -20.34 10.73 6.41
C GLY A 129 -20.85 11.52 7.62
N ARG A 130 -21.27 12.76 7.39
CA ARG A 130 -21.82 13.63 8.45
C ARG A 130 -23.23 14.08 8.10
N ILE A 131 -24.11 14.12 9.08
CA ILE A 131 -25.44 14.73 8.93
C ILE A 131 -25.54 15.86 9.94
N THR A 132 -25.94 17.06 9.48
CA THR A 132 -26.23 18.18 10.37
C THR A 132 -27.73 18.41 10.42
N LYS A 133 -28.31 18.30 11.61
CA LYS A 133 -29.73 18.58 11.86
C LYS A 133 -29.83 19.50 13.07
N ASP A 134 -30.60 20.58 12.96
CA ASP A 134 -30.83 21.55 14.04
C ASP A 134 -29.52 22.06 14.70
N GLY A 135 -28.50 22.31 13.86
CA GLY A 135 -27.17 22.77 14.29
C GLY A 135 -26.27 21.71 14.94
N LYS A 136 -26.75 20.47 15.12
CA LYS A 136 -25.95 19.35 15.63
C LYS A 136 -25.46 18.49 14.49
N THR A 137 -24.16 18.23 14.44
CA THR A 137 -23.58 17.31 13.46
C THR A 137 -23.29 15.96 14.08
N GLU A 138 -23.75 14.91 13.43
CA GLU A 138 -23.53 13.52 13.83
C GLU A 138 -22.79 12.76 12.72
N THR A 139 -21.91 11.84 13.12
CA THR A 139 -21.21 10.94 12.20
C THR A 139 -22.09 9.72 11.95
N VAL A 140 -22.35 9.43 10.68
CA VAL A 140 -23.19 8.30 10.25
C VAL A 140 -22.34 7.34 9.44
N LYS A 141 -22.35 6.07 9.83
CA LYS A 141 -21.62 5.02 9.12
C LYS A 141 -22.26 4.77 7.76
N THR A 142 -21.45 4.77 6.72
CA THR A 142 -21.90 4.59 5.32
C THR A 142 -21.54 3.22 4.77
N GLY A 143 -20.43 2.64 5.23
CA GLY A 143 -19.99 1.30 4.83
C GLY A 143 -19.57 1.20 3.36
N ASN A 144 -19.25 2.31 2.72
CA ASN A 144 -18.79 2.35 1.33
C ASN A 144 -17.71 3.42 1.13
N LEU A 145 -16.72 3.11 0.30
CA LEU A 145 -15.63 3.96 -0.13
C LEU A 145 -15.46 3.87 -1.65
N VAL A 146 -14.89 4.93 -2.23
CA VAL A 146 -14.37 4.91 -3.60
C VAL A 146 -12.86 5.02 -3.49
N TYR A 147 -12.11 3.99 -3.85
CA TYR A 147 -10.65 4.04 -3.82
C TYR A 147 -9.99 3.35 -5.02
N ALA A 148 -8.78 3.79 -5.35
CA ALA A 148 -7.91 3.18 -6.35
C ALA A 148 -6.65 2.63 -5.67
N LEU A 149 -6.19 1.45 -6.09
CA LEU A 149 -4.95 0.83 -5.63
C LEU A 149 -3.87 0.99 -6.70
N PHE A 150 -2.70 1.49 -6.28
CA PHE A 150 -1.50 1.62 -7.11
C PHE A 150 -0.31 0.95 -6.44
N GLN A 151 0.26 -0.10 -7.03
CA GLN A 151 1.48 -0.73 -6.52
C GLN A 151 2.71 0.00 -7.03
N HIS A 152 3.71 0.17 -6.17
CA HIS A 152 5.05 0.67 -6.46
C HIS A 152 6.10 -0.24 -5.82
N ASP A 153 7.35 -0.12 -6.27
CA ASP A 153 8.41 -1.10 -6.06
C ASP A 153 9.71 -0.55 -5.45
N THR A 154 9.89 0.77 -5.48
CA THR A 154 11.15 1.44 -5.12
C THR A 154 10.96 2.45 -4.01
N SER A 155 11.92 2.50 -3.08
CA SER A 155 12.04 3.59 -2.13
C SER A 155 12.61 4.84 -2.79
N ARG A 156 12.64 5.96 -2.06
CA ARG A 156 13.32 7.18 -2.55
C ARG A 156 14.83 7.03 -2.68
N ALA A 157 15.42 6.14 -1.86
CA ALA A 157 16.83 5.78 -1.96
C ALA A 157 17.06 4.65 -2.99
N LEU A 158 16.04 4.33 -3.81
CA LEU A 158 16.06 3.25 -4.79
C LEU A 158 16.33 1.86 -4.18
N ASP A 159 15.97 1.67 -2.90
CA ASP A 159 15.94 0.34 -2.27
C ASP A 159 14.69 -0.43 -2.70
N PRO A 160 14.70 -1.78 -2.71
CA PRO A 160 13.51 -2.58 -2.95
C PRO A 160 12.46 -2.31 -1.87
N GLN A 161 11.29 -1.85 -2.26
CA GLN A 161 10.21 -1.49 -1.35
C GLN A 161 8.86 -1.76 -1.99
N ALA A 162 8.29 -2.95 -1.74
CA ALA A 162 6.93 -3.26 -2.14
C ALA A 162 5.96 -2.41 -1.31
N HIS A 163 5.20 -1.55 -1.98
CA HIS A 163 4.15 -0.78 -1.34
C HIS A 163 2.97 -0.53 -2.26
N ILE A 164 1.79 -0.38 -1.67
CA ILE A 164 0.56 -0.06 -2.39
C ILE A 164 -0.02 1.22 -1.82
N HIS A 165 -0.32 2.17 -2.69
CA HIS A 165 -1.12 3.34 -2.39
C HIS A 165 -2.59 3.04 -2.62
N ALA A 166 -3.38 3.06 -1.55
CA ALA A 166 -4.83 3.07 -1.64
C ALA A 166 -5.32 4.52 -1.56
N ILE A 167 -5.63 5.11 -2.72
CA ILE A 167 -6.09 6.49 -2.80
C ILE A 167 -7.61 6.51 -2.68
N VAL A 168 -8.08 6.91 -1.50
CA VAL A 168 -9.50 7.05 -1.17
C VAL A 168 -9.98 8.43 -1.61
N ALA A 169 -10.92 8.48 -2.56
CA ALA A 169 -11.58 9.73 -2.92
C ALA A 169 -12.38 10.24 -1.72
N ASN A 170 -12.43 11.56 -1.52
CA ASN A 170 -13.16 12.16 -0.41
C ASN A 170 -14.68 12.18 -0.69
N MET A 171 -15.27 11.01 -0.87
CA MET A 171 -16.69 10.81 -1.08
C MET A 171 -17.18 9.48 -0.51
N THR A 172 -18.45 9.46 -0.13
CA THR A 172 -19.17 8.26 0.30
C THR A 172 -20.66 8.47 0.07
N GLN A 173 -21.38 7.39 -0.21
CA GLN A 173 -22.82 7.40 -0.39
C GLN A 173 -23.53 7.25 0.96
N MET A 174 -24.45 8.15 1.26
CA MET A 174 -25.25 8.15 2.48
C MET A 174 -26.41 7.16 2.40
N PRO A 175 -27.03 6.78 3.54
CA PRO A 175 -28.19 5.91 3.54
C PRO A 175 -29.38 6.40 2.72
N ASP A 176 -29.48 7.72 2.46
CA ASP A 176 -30.49 8.32 1.59
C ASP A 176 -30.13 8.31 0.10
N GLY A 177 -29.00 7.67 -0.26
CA GLY A 177 -28.50 7.53 -1.63
C GLY A 177 -27.65 8.71 -2.13
N LYS A 178 -27.57 9.81 -1.37
CA LYS A 178 -26.81 11.00 -1.78
C LYS A 178 -25.32 10.83 -1.53
N TRP A 179 -24.51 11.40 -2.41
CA TRP A 179 -23.07 11.43 -2.23
C TRP A 179 -22.61 12.69 -1.50
N GLN A 180 -21.74 12.51 -0.52
CA GLN A 180 -21.10 13.63 0.18
C GLN A 180 -19.67 13.31 0.61
N ALA A 181 -18.99 14.28 1.22
CA ALA A 181 -17.63 14.11 1.72
C ALA A 181 -17.54 13.05 2.84
N LEU A 182 -16.41 12.34 2.86
CA LEU A 182 -16.08 11.36 3.89
C LEU A 182 -15.71 12.07 5.20
N ASP A 183 -16.22 11.56 6.33
CA ASP A 183 -15.73 11.92 7.66
C ASP A 183 -14.42 11.17 7.96
N ALA A 184 -13.31 11.78 7.53
CA ALA A 184 -12.00 11.17 7.68
C ALA A 184 -11.44 11.18 9.11
N GLN A 185 -12.12 11.78 10.11
CA GLN A 185 -11.57 11.85 11.47
C GLN A 185 -11.25 10.45 12.04
N LYS A 186 -12.16 9.49 11.86
CA LYS A 186 -11.95 8.11 12.29
C LYS A 186 -10.87 7.39 11.48
N LEU A 187 -10.73 7.73 10.20
CA LEU A 187 -9.68 7.20 9.33
C LEU A 187 -8.30 7.56 9.88
N TRP A 188 -8.06 8.84 10.18
CA TRP A 188 -6.81 9.31 10.80
C TRP A 188 -6.57 8.72 12.18
N ALA A 189 -7.60 8.68 13.03
CA ALA A 189 -7.49 8.13 14.39
C ALA A 189 -7.18 6.63 14.40
N SER A 190 -7.51 5.90 13.33
CA SER A 190 -7.36 4.45 13.23
C SER A 190 -6.07 4.00 12.54
N ASN A 191 -5.15 4.90 12.16
CA ASN A 191 -3.94 4.57 11.40
C ASN A 191 -3.19 3.34 11.95
N THR A 192 -2.92 3.31 13.26
CA THR A 192 -2.21 2.18 13.89
C THR A 192 -3.00 0.87 13.83
N VAL A 193 -4.32 0.94 13.97
CA VAL A 193 -5.21 -0.23 13.89
C VAL A 193 -5.22 -0.78 12.47
N ILE A 194 -5.39 0.08 11.48
CA ILE A 194 -5.34 -0.27 10.05
C ILE A 194 -4.02 -0.95 9.72
N GLY A 195 -2.89 -0.38 10.17
CA GLY A 195 -1.57 -0.98 9.97
C GLY A 195 -1.41 -2.36 10.61
N SER A 196 -1.97 -2.55 11.82
CA SER A 196 -1.92 -3.84 12.52
C SER A 196 -2.75 -4.92 11.79
N ILE A 197 -3.92 -4.54 11.28
CA ILE A 197 -4.79 -5.41 10.49
C ILE A 197 -4.11 -5.81 9.18
N TYR A 198 -3.52 -4.84 8.48
CA TYR A 198 -2.74 -5.10 7.28
C TYR A 198 -1.59 -6.07 7.52
N HIS A 199 -0.80 -5.89 8.59
CA HIS A 199 0.26 -6.85 8.90
C HIS A 199 -0.30 -8.24 9.23
N SER A 200 -1.47 -8.31 9.88
CA SER A 200 -2.12 -9.60 10.15
C SER A 200 -2.53 -10.32 8.87
N PHE A 201 -3.19 -9.63 7.94
CA PHE A 201 -3.58 -10.21 6.66
C PHE A 201 -2.36 -10.59 5.82
N LEU A 202 -1.33 -9.73 5.77
CA LEU A 202 -0.12 -10.03 5.00
C LEU A 202 0.62 -11.26 5.53
N ARG A 203 0.74 -11.44 6.85
CA ARG A 203 1.33 -12.66 7.42
C ARG A 203 0.55 -13.90 6.99
N ASN A 204 -0.79 -13.85 7.09
CA ASN A 204 -1.64 -14.96 6.68
C ASN A 204 -1.47 -15.29 5.18
N GLU A 205 -1.42 -14.28 4.31
CA GLU A 205 -1.18 -14.52 2.88
C GLU A 205 0.23 -15.07 2.61
N LEU A 206 1.26 -14.63 3.34
CA LEU A 206 2.62 -15.18 3.21
C LEU A 206 2.74 -16.61 3.75
N GLU A 207 2.01 -16.95 4.81
CA GLU A 207 1.95 -18.30 5.36
C GLU A 207 1.35 -19.29 4.34
N LYS A 208 0.30 -18.87 3.60
CA LYS A 208 -0.22 -19.65 2.46
C LYS A 208 0.81 -19.87 1.36
N LEU A 209 1.72 -18.92 1.16
CA LEU A 209 2.84 -19.07 0.23
C LEU A 209 3.99 -19.95 0.76
N GLY A 210 3.86 -20.46 2.00
CA GLY A 210 4.80 -21.36 2.65
C GLY A 210 5.91 -20.66 3.45
N TYR A 211 5.82 -19.34 3.63
CA TYR A 211 6.76 -18.59 4.45
C TYR A 211 6.41 -18.67 5.93
N GLN A 212 7.45 -18.72 6.77
CA GLN A 212 7.32 -18.49 8.20
C GLN A 212 7.62 -17.03 8.51
N THR A 213 6.89 -16.44 9.45
CA THR A 213 7.07 -15.05 9.88
C THR A 213 7.44 -14.98 11.35
N ARG A 214 8.27 -14.00 11.73
CA ARG A 214 8.59 -13.67 13.13
C ARG A 214 8.18 -12.25 13.44
N MET A 215 7.64 -12.01 14.62
CA MET A 215 7.34 -10.66 15.09
C MET A 215 8.63 -9.87 15.25
N ASP A 216 8.63 -8.64 14.76
CA ASP A 216 9.78 -7.73 14.82
C ASP A 216 9.28 -6.29 15.10
N GLY A 217 8.98 -6.02 16.37
CA GLY A 217 8.55 -4.70 16.84
C GLY A 217 7.10 -4.66 17.36
N LYS A 218 6.45 -3.50 17.17
CA LYS A 218 5.10 -3.21 17.70
C LYS A 218 4.05 -3.28 16.60
N HIS A 219 2.77 -3.35 16.99
CA HIS A 219 1.65 -3.24 16.04
C HIS A 219 1.69 -4.31 14.93
N GLY A 220 2.09 -5.52 15.32
CA GLY A 220 2.16 -6.68 14.43
C GLY A 220 3.23 -6.60 13.35
N THR A 221 4.20 -5.69 13.43
CA THR A 221 5.36 -5.68 12.52
C THR A 221 6.11 -7.01 12.62
N PHE A 222 6.60 -7.49 11.48
CA PHE A 222 7.18 -8.81 11.36
C PHE A 222 8.20 -8.84 10.22
N GLU A 223 9.03 -9.87 10.20
CA GLU A 223 9.91 -10.19 9.07
C GLU A 223 9.81 -11.70 8.74
N ILE A 224 10.11 -12.08 7.50
CA ILE A 224 10.20 -13.48 7.06
C ILE A 224 11.41 -14.13 7.74
N VAL A 225 11.19 -15.32 8.29
CA VAL A 225 12.25 -16.15 8.88
C VAL A 225 13.19 -16.63 7.77
N GLY A 226 14.50 -16.56 8.01
CA GLY A 226 15.52 -16.96 7.05
C GLY A 226 16.12 -15.81 6.24
N VAL A 227 15.50 -14.62 6.21
CA VAL A 227 16.14 -13.42 5.63
C VAL A 227 17.15 -12.83 6.64
N PRO A 228 18.45 -12.73 6.29
CA PRO A 228 19.49 -12.24 7.20
C PRO A 228 19.31 -10.77 7.54
N LYS A 229 19.61 -10.41 8.80
CA LYS A 229 19.52 -9.02 9.27
C LYS A 229 20.42 -8.07 8.48
N ALA A 230 21.63 -8.50 8.11
CA ALA A 230 22.57 -7.71 7.32
C ALA A 230 21.98 -7.28 5.96
N VAL A 231 21.24 -8.17 5.30
CA VAL A 231 20.53 -7.86 4.04
C VAL A 231 19.44 -6.81 4.28
N LEU A 232 18.69 -6.92 5.38
CA LEU A 232 17.65 -5.93 5.72
C LEU A 232 18.24 -4.55 5.98
N GLU A 233 19.39 -4.49 6.66
CA GLU A 233 20.11 -3.24 6.98
C GLU A 233 20.62 -2.57 5.69
N VAL A 234 21.26 -3.34 4.78
CA VAL A 234 21.76 -2.83 3.48
C VAL A 234 20.67 -2.13 2.66
N PHE A 235 19.43 -2.65 2.68
CA PHE A 235 18.31 -2.08 1.93
C PHE A 235 17.41 -1.16 2.77
N SER A 236 17.90 -0.64 3.89
CA SER A 236 17.17 0.28 4.77
C SER A 236 17.78 1.69 4.82
N GLN A 237 18.53 2.09 3.79
CA GLN A 237 19.31 3.33 3.72
C GLN A 237 18.48 4.57 4.05
N ARG A 238 17.25 4.67 3.51
CA ARG A 238 16.37 5.82 3.79
C ARG A 238 16.05 5.97 5.28
N ARG A 239 15.89 4.86 6.01
CA ARG A 239 15.60 4.89 7.44
C ARG A 239 16.81 5.39 8.21
N GLU A 240 18.01 4.97 7.84
CA GLU A 240 19.26 5.43 8.46
C GLU A 240 19.43 6.94 8.28
N GLN A 241 19.27 7.45 7.06
CA GLN A 241 19.30 8.89 6.77
C GLN A 241 18.31 9.70 7.63
N ILE A 242 17.09 9.19 7.83
CA ILE A 242 16.09 9.85 8.69
C ILE A 242 16.56 9.85 10.14
N MET A 243 17.11 8.75 10.62
CA MET A 243 17.54 8.60 12.01
C MET A 243 18.76 9.46 12.31
N GLU A 244 19.75 9.49 11.40
CA GLU A 244 20.92 10.37 11.48
C GLU A 244 20.49 11.84 11.49
N LYS A 245 19.64 12.24 10.55
CA LYS A 245 19.19 13.64 10.49
C LYS A 245 18.33 14.04 11.68
N ALA A 246 17.51 13.12 12.19
CA ALA A 246 16.75 13.36 13.41
C ALA A 246 17.69 13.51 14.61
N ALA A 247 18.76 12.73 14.71
CA ALA A 247 19.76 12.85 15.75
C ALA A 247 20.51 14.20 15.67
N GLU A 248 20.95 14.62 14.48
CA GLU A 248 21.57 15.94 14.24
C GLU A 248 20.67 17.09 14.70
N LEU A 249 19.36 16.98 14.45
CA LEU A 249 18.38 18.00 14.81
C LEU A 249 17.88 17.89 16.26
N GLY A 250 18.38 16.93 17.04
CA GLY A 250 17.90 16.68 18.42
C GLY A 250 16.44 16.17 18.49
N ILE A 251 15.90 15.66 17.39
CA ILE A 251 14.52 15.21 17.26
C ILE A 251 14.39 13.75 17.69
N VAL A 252 13.80 13.54 18.86
CA VAL A 252 13.58 12.18 19.42
C VAL A 252 12.14 11.68 19.27
N SER A 253 11.17 12.59 19.08
CA SER A 253 9.75 12.21 19.04
C SER A 253 9.34 11.62 17.69
N PRO A 254 8.42 10.63 17.65
CA PRO A 254 7.91 10.06 16.40
C PRO A 254 7.34 11.13 15.46
N LYS A 255 6.50 12.03 15.97
CA LYS A 255 5.90 13.13 15.19
C LYS A 255 6.96 14.10 14.64
N GLY A 256 8.04 14.33 15.38
CA GLY A 256 9.16 15.13 14.89
C GLY A 256 9.90 14.44 13.74
N ARG A 257 10.08 13.12 13.82
CA ARG A 257 10.70 12.32 12.75
C ARG A 257 9.86 12.27 11.48
N ASP A 258 8.54 12.35 11.57
CA ASP A 258 7.68 12.53 10.39
C ASP A 258 8.02 13.84 9.65
N GLY A 259 8.26 14.92 10.41
CA GLY A 259 8.71 16.19 9.85
C GLY A 259 10.07 16.10 9.16
N VAL A 260 11.03 15.39 9.77
CA VAL A 260 12.34 15.10 9.15
C VAL A 260 12.16 14.33 7.86
N THR A 261 11.30 13.31 7.85
CA THR A 261 11.03 12.47 6.68
C THR A 261 10.52 13.28 5.49
N VAL A 262 9.65 14.27 5.74
CA VAL A 262 9.09 15.16 4.71
C VAL A 262 10.12 16.18 4.23
N ASN A 263 10.89 16.77 5.13
CA ASN A 263 11.79 17.88 4.81
C ASN A 263 13.12 17.44 4.18
N THR A 264 13.53 16.19 4.42
CA THR A 264 14.77 15.59 3.87
C THR A 264 14.49 14.74 2.65
N ARG A 265 13.32 14.93 2.04
CA ARG A 265 12.83 14.08 0.97
C ARG A 265 13.39 14.58 -0.36
N ASP A 266 14.39 13.88 -0.88
CA ASP A 266 14.87 14.14 -2.23
C ASP A 266 13.77 13.87 -3.28
N PRO A 267 13.81 14.56 -4.43
CA PRO A 267 12.97 14.22 -5.57
C PRO A 267 13.07 12.73 -5.90
N LYS A 268 11.96 12.09 -6.31
CA LYS A 268 12.03 10.69 -6.78
C LYS A 268 12.85 10.70 -8.06
N LEU A 269 13.95 9.96 -8.10
CA LEU A 269 14.76 9.79 -9.30
C LEU A 269 13.98 8.93 -10.29
N ASN A 270 13.94 9.34 -11.55
CA ASN A 270 13.45 8.48 -12.62
C ASN A 270 14.52 7.42 -12.86
N VAL A 271 14.16 6.16 -12.65
CA VAL A 271 15.04 5.04 -12.96
C VAL A 271 14.76 4.63 -14.39
N GLU A 272 15.67 5.01 -15.30
CA GLU A 272 15.59 4.64 -16.73
C GLU A 272 15.95 3.16 -16.94
N ASP A 273 16.92 2.64 -16.18
CA ASP A 273 17.35 1.23 -16.22
C ASP A 273 16.87 0.46 -14.97
N ARG A 274 15.66 -0.09 -15.06
CA ARG A 274 15.03 -0.85 -13.96
C ARG A 274 15.63 -2.25 -13.81
N ASP A 275 15.95 -2.92 -14.91
CA ASP A 275 16.56 -4.25 -14.87
C ASP A 275 17.96 -4.18 -14.25
N GLY A 276 18.75 -3.16 -14.60
CA GLY A 276 20.01 -2.86 -13.94
C GLY A 276 19.86 -2.61 -12.44
N LEU A 277 18.83 -1.88 -12.01
CA LEU A 277 18.56 -1.65 -10.58
C LEU A 277 18.27 -2.95 -9.81
N VAL A 278 17.50 -3.87 -10.40
CA VAL A 278 17.22 -5.18 -9.77
C VAL A 278 18.48 -6.02 -9.70
N LEU A 279 19.30 -6.03 -10.76
CA LEU A 279 20.60 -6.70 -10.77
C LEU A 279 21.54 -6.15 -9.68
N ASP A 280 21.56 -4.83 -9.50
CA ASP A 280 22.31 -4.18 -8.42
C ASP A 280 21.83 -4.62 -7.04
N TRP A 281 20.51 -4.77 -6.84
CA TRP A 281 19.98 -5.32 -5.59
C TRP A 281 20.42 -6.77 -5.38
N MET A 282 20.36 -7.61 -6.42
CA MET A 282 20.82 -8.99 -6.34
C MET A 282 22.31 -9.07 -5.99
N ALA A 283 23.15 -8.24 -6.61
CA ALA A 283 24.57 -8.16 -6.30
C ALA A 283 24.83 -7.75 -4.84
N LYS A 284 24.20 -6.66 -4.38
CA LYS A 284 24.31 -6.19 -2.98
C LYS A 284 23.85 -7.23 -1.96
N ALA A 285 22.80 -7.99 -2.25
CA ALA A 285 22.35 -9.07 -1.38
C ALA A 285 23.34 -10.25 -1.38
N ALA A 286 23.89 -10.59 -2.55
CA ALA A 286 24.88 -11.65 -2.69
C ALA A 286 26.19 -11.34 -1.95
N GLU A 287 26.61 -10.06 -1.90
CA GLU A 287 27.72 -9.61 -1.05
C GLU A 287 27.50 -9.88 0.44
N GLN A 288 26.24 -9.91 0.89
CA GLN A 288 25.85 -10.31 2.25
C GLN A 288 25.62 -11.82 2.39
N GLY A 289 25.96 -12.62 1.36
CA GLY A 289 25.81 -14.07 1.34
C GLY A 289 24.37 -14.55 1.18
N PHE A 290 23.50 -13.77 0.54
CA PHE A 290 22.08 -14.10 0.40
C PHE A 290 21.52 -13.83 -1.00
N ASP A 291 20.97 -14.87 -1.64
CA ASP A 291 20.23 -14.77 -2.91
C ASP A 291 18.74 -15.12 -2.76
N GLY A 292 18.33 -15.60 -1.59
CA GLY A 292 16.97 -16.00 -1.27
C GLY A 292 16.43 -17.26 -1.98
N LYS A 293 17.19 -17.88 -2.90
CA LYS A 293 16.68 -18.99 -3.74
C LYS A 293 16.29 -20.21 -2.91
N LYS A 294 17.17 -20.64 -2.00
CA LYS A 294 16.89 -21.77 -1.10
C LYS A 294 15.68 -21.53 -0.20
N LEU A 295 15.48 -20.28 0.23
CA LEU A 295 14.33 -19.92 1.06
C LEU A 295 13.03 -19.94 0.25
N LEU A 296 13.07 -19.45 -0.99
CA LEU A 296 11.94 -19.53 -1.93
C LEU A 296 11.59 -20.99 -2.26
N GLU A 297 12.57 -21.84 -2.57
CA GLU A 297 12.37 -23.27 -2.80
C GLU A 297 11.67 -23.94 -1.61
N GLY A 298 12.14 -23.68 -0.40
CA GLY A 298 11.51 -24.18 0.83
C GLY A 298 10.07 -23.69 1.00
N ALA A 299 9.79 -22.42 0.67
CA ALA A 299 8.44 -21.87 0.72
C ALA A 299 7.50 -22.54 -0.31
N LEU A 300 7.98 -22.77 -1.54
CA LEU A 300 7.23 -23.50 -2.57
C LEU A 300 6.89 -24.92 -2.13
N GLU A 301 7.85 -25.65 -1.57
CA GLU A 301 7.62 -26.99 -1.02
C GLU A 301 6.60 -26.99 0.13
N ASN A 302 6.70 -26.01 1.04
CA ASN A 302 5.79 -25.89 2.18
C ASN A 302 4.35 -25.62 1.71
N ALA A 303 4.18 -24.72 0.75
CA ALA A 303 2.88 -24.42 0.15
C ALA A 303 2.27 -25.67 -0.49
N ALA A 304 3.05 -26.40 -1.31
CA ALA A 304 2.58 -27.63 -1.95
C ALA A 304 2.16 -28.71 -0.94
N LYS A 305 2.91 -28.86 0.17
CA LYS A 305 2.56 -29.78 1.26
C LYS A 305 1.27 -29.37 1.97
N ALA A 306 1.03 -28.07 2.15
CA ALA A 306 -0.20 -27.58 2.77
C ALA A 306 -1.43 -27.86 1.88
N GLU A 307 -1.35 -27.56 0.58
CA GLU A 307 -2.42 -27.85 -0.38
C GLU A 307 -2.76 -29.35 -0.45
N GLN A 308 -1.74 -30.22 -0.42
CA GLN A 308 -1.95 -31.67 -0.39
C GLN A 308 -2.69 -32.12 0.87
N ARG A 309 -2.38 -31.55 2.03
CA ARG A 309 -3.06 -31.87 3.30
C ARG A 309 -4.51 -31.40 3.30
N GLU A 310 -4.79 -30.21 2.75
CA GLU A 310 -6.17 -29.72 2.61
C GLU A 310 -7.00 -30.61 1.68
N ASN A 311 -6.41 -31.05 0.56
CA ASN A 311 -7.09 -31.91 -0.42
C ASN A 311 -7.27 -33.36 0.05
N ALA A 312 -6.43 -33.85 0.97
CA ALA A 312 -6.52 -35.19 1.51
C ALA A 312 -7.70 -35.39 2.48
N GLY A 313 -8.34 -34.30 2.95
CA GLY A 313 -9.39 -34.35 3.95
C GLY A 313 -8.91 -34.78 5.35
N PRO A 314 -9.72 -34.60 6.40
CA PRO A 314 -9.41 -35.08 7.75
C PRO A 314 -9.45 -36.60 7.88
#